data_AF-A0A9D8PH31-F1
#
_entry.id   AF-A0A9D8PH31-F1
#
_cell.length_a   1.000
_cell.length_b   1.000
_cell.length_c   1.000
_cell.angle_alpha   90.00
_cell.angle_beta   90.00
_cell.angle_gamma   90.00
#
_symmetry.space_group_name_H-M   'P 1'
#
loop_
_entity.id
_entity.type
_entity.pdbx_description
1 polymer ?
#
loop_
_entity_poly.entity_id
_entity_poly.type
_entity_poly.pdbx_seq_one_letter_code
_entity_poly.pdbx_strand_id
1 'polypeptide(L)'
;MKINGSLDPRLNGSAGASGAESAQSVDARRAEKAAETKRQNADHASLSERARLLQRARTALEASSDVDYERVNKAREAVTNGTYKIDLRSLADKLMSLVK
;
A
#
# COMPACT_ATOMS: atom_id res chain seq x y z
N MET A 1 -3.06 64.05 -54.74
CA MET A 1 -2.73 64.11 -53.30
C MET A 1 -3.95 64.65 -52.56
N LYS A 2 -4.82 63.77 -52.05
CA LYS A 2 -6.03 64.10 -51.29
C LYS A 2 -6.38 62.92 -50.36
N ILE A 3 -6.07 63.12 -49.08
CA ILE A 3 -6.84 62.85 -47.85
C ILE A 3 -7.50 61.47 -47.62
N ASN A 4 -6.95 60.80 -46.59
CA ASN A 4 -7.57 59.96 -45.55
C ASN A 4 -8.72 59.01 -45.90
N GLY A 5 -8.44 57.73 -45.60
CA GLY A 5 -9.44 56.68 -45.47
C GLY A 5 -10.28 56.76 -44.20
N SER A 6 -10.99 55.65 -43.99
CA SER A 6 -12.00 55.35 -42.96
C SER A 6 -13.41 55.86 -43.26
N LEU A 7 -14.10 55.07 -44.08
CA LEU A 7 -15.55 55.00 -44.07
C LEU A 7 -15.97 53.91 -43.07
N ASP A 8 -16.77 54.37 -42.12
CA ASP A 8 -17.72 53.69 -41.25
C ASP A 8 -17.33 53.17 -39.84
N PRO A 9 -18.06 53.66 -38.81
CA PRO A 9 -17.90 53.32 -37.42
C PRO A 9 -18.73 52.09 -37.03
N ARG A 10 -18.23 51.36 -36.03
CA ARG A 10 -18.97 50.71 -34.94
C ARG A 10 -20.31 50.07 -35.32
N LEU A 11 -20.38 48.74 -35.24
CA LEU A 11 -21.33 47.96 -34.43
C LEU A 11 -21.43 46.52 -34.98
N ASN A 12 -20.49 45.66 -34.58
CA ASN A 12 -20.85 44.28 -34.25
C ASN A 12 -19.80 43.66 -33.32
N GLY A 13 -19.72 44.22 -32.11
CA GLY A 13 -19.01 43.57 -31.00
C GLY A 13 -19.88 42.45 -30.43
N SER A 14 -19.98 41.32 -31.12
CA SER A 14 -20.39 40.05 -30.53
C SER A 14 -19.13 39.21 -30.27
N ALA A 15 -18.18 39.79 -29.53
CA ALA A 15 -17.03 39.11 -28.96
C ALA A 15 -17.21 39.11 -27.44
N GLY A 16 -17.95 38.12 -26.93
CA GLY A 16 -18.32 38.07 -25.53
C GLY A 16 -19.29 36.94 -25.23
N ALA A 17 -18.91 35.69 -25.54
CA ALA A 17 -19.62 34.52 -25.02
C ALA A 17 -18.72 33.27 -24.88
N SER A 18 -17.68 33.11 -25.72
CA SER A 18 -16.93 31.83 -25.76
C SER A 18 -15.73 31.71 -24.79
N GLY A 19 -15.53 32.69 -23.91
CA GLY A 19 -14.42 32.69 -22.93
C GLY A 19 -14.79 32.20 -21.52
N ALA A 20 -16.07 32.33 -21.13
CA ALA A 20 -16.53 31.97 -19.78
C ALA A 20 -16.84 30.47 -19.64
N GLU A 21 -17.36 29.87 -20.71
CA GLU A 21 -17.72 28.45 -20.81
C GLU A 21 -16.47 27.55 -20.72
N SER A 22 -15.42 27.99 -21.44
CA SER A 22 -14.10 27.34 -21.47
C SER A 22 -13.42 27.39 -20.09
N ALA A 23 -13.50 28.53 -19.39
CA ALA A 23 -12.91 28.70 -18.05
C ALA A 23 -13.60 27.83 -16.98
N GLN A 24 -14.93 27.79 -16.95
CA GLN A 24 -15.66 26.92 -16.01
C GLN A 24 -15.41 25.43 -16.25
N SER A 25 -15.22 25.02 -17.52
CA SER A 25 -14.94 23.63 -17.85
C SER A 25 -13.53 23.17 -17.47
N VAL A 26 -12.52 24.06 -17.53
CA VAL A 26 -11.16 23.73 -17.05
C VAL A 26 -11.06 23.71 -15.52
N ASP A 27 -11.79 24.59 -14.83
CA ASP A 27 -11.87 24.56 -13.36
C ASP A 27 -12.60 23.32 -12.84
N ALA A 28 -13.70 22.91 -13.50
CA ALA A 28 -14.41 21.68 -13.17
C ALA A 28 -13.53 20.42 -13.36
N ARG A 29 -12.80 20.33 -14.49
CA ARG A 29 -11.86 19.23 -14.74
C ARG A 29 -10.68 19.22 -13.77
N ARG A 30 -10.21 20.40 -13.33
CA ARG A 30 -9.15 20.53 -12.33
C ARG A 30 -9.63 20.10 -10.95
N ALA A 31 -10.87 20.41 -10.59
CA ALA A 31 -11.50 19.98 -9.35
C ALA A 31 -11.73 18.46 -9.32
N GLU A 32 -12.19 17.85 -10.42
CA GLU A 32 -12.30 16.39 -10.55
C GLU A 32 -10.95 15.70 -10.41
N LYS A 33 -9.91 16.19 -11.08
CA LYS A 33 -8.56 15.61 -11.00
C LYS A 33 -7.96 15.72 -9.59
N ALA A 34 -8.27 16.80 -8.88
CA ALA A 34 -7.89 16.97 -7.48
C ALA A 34 -8.66 16.03 -6.53
N ALA A 35 -9.94 15.78 -6.81
CA ALA A 35 -10.75 14.81 -6.07
C ALA A 35 -10.28 13.36 -6.30
N GLU A 36 -9.94 13.01 -7.54
CA GLU A 36 -9.38 11.71 -7.93
C GLU A 36 -8.04 11.44 -7.19
N THR A 37 -7.15 12.45 -7.17
CA THR A 37 -5.86 12.35 -6.47
C THR A 37 -6.05 12.21 -4.95
N LYS A 38 -7.05 12.89 -4.36
CA LYS A 38 -7.37 12.73 -2.93
C LYS A 38 -7.91 11.34 -2.61
N ARG A 39 -8.74 10.75 -3.48
CA ARG A 39 -9.24 9.38 -3.33
C ARG A 39 -8.10 8.36 -3.39
N GLN A 40 -7.23 8.47 -4.40
CA GLN A 40 -6.06 7.59 -4.53
C GLN A 40 -5.13 7.64 -3.31
N ASN A 41 -4.92 8.83 -2.73
CA ASN A 41 -4.13 8.97 -1.50
C ASN A 41 -4.85 8.37 -0.27
N ALA A 42 -6.18 8.51 -0.18
CA ALA A 42 -6.96 7.89 0.88
C ALA A 42 -6.94 6.36 0.79
N ASP A 43 -7.04 5.82 -0.42
CA ASP A 43 -6.95 4.38 -0.69
C ASP A 43 -5.55 3.83 -0.34
N HIS A 44 -4.50 4.56 -0.68
CA HIS A 44 -3.12 4.20 -0.34
C HIS A 44 -2.87 4.20 1.19
N ALA A 45 -3.43 5.18 1.90
CA ALA A 45 -3.38 5.24 3.37
C ALA A 45 -4.14 4.07 4.01
N SER A 46 -5.35 3.76 3.52
CA SER A 46 -6.15 2.63 4.00
C SER A 46 -5.48 1.28 3.73
N LEU A 47 -4.85 1.11 2.56
CA LEU A 47 -4.07 -0.08 2.23
C LEU A 47 -2.86 -0.23 3.16
N SER A 48 -2.15 0.87 3.44
CA SER A 48 -1.01 0.88 4.36
C SER A 48 -1.41 0.50 5.79
N GLU A 49 -2.58 0.95 6.25
CA GLU A 49 -3.12 0.60 7.56
C GLU A 49 -3.47 -0.89 7.65
N ARG A 50 -4.11 -1.44 6.61
CA ARG A 50 -4.41 -2.88 6.50
C ARG A 50 -3.14 -3.72 6.43
N ALA A 51 -2.13 -3.29 5.68
CA ALA A 51 -0.83 -3.97 5.62
C ALA A 51 -0.12 -3.96 6.98
N ARG A 52 -0.15 -2.84 7.71
CA ARG A 52 0.38 -2.76 9.08
C ARG A 52 -0.36 -3.68 10.04
N LEU A 53 -1.69 -3.78 9.93
CA LEU A 53 -2.49 -4.70 10.74
C LEU A 53 -2.14 -6.17 10.45
N LEU A 54 -2.03 -6.53 9.17
CA LEU A 54 -1.67 -7.89 8.75
C LEU A 54 -0.24 -8.25 9.19
N GLN A 55 0.71 -7.32 9.08
CA GLN A 55 2.06 -7.51 9.57
C GLN A 55 2.08 -7.71 11.09
N ARG A 56 1.32 -6.91 11.86
CA ARG A 56 1.18 -7.11 13.31
C ARG A 56 0.55 -8.46 13.65
N ALA A 57 -0.47 -8.89 12.92
CA ALA A 57 -1.11 -10.19 13.12
C ALA A 57 -0.13 -11.34 12.81
N ARG A 58 0.66 -11.24 11.73
CA ARG A 58 1.72 -12.20 11.40
C ARG A 58 2.80 -12.25 12.49
N THR A 59 3.27 -11.10 12.94
CA THR A 59 4.24 -11.02 14.05
C THR A 59 3.66 -11.56 15.35
N ALA A 60 2.39 -11.31 15.65
CA ALA A 60 1.73 -11.87 16.83
C ALA A 60 1.57 -13.39 16.73
N LEU A 61 1.29 -13.92 15.55
CA LEU A 61 1.25 -15.36 15.29
C LEU A 61 2.64 -16.01 15.40
N GLU A 62 3.68 -15.34 14.90
CA GLU A 62 5.08 -15.76 15.06
C GLU A 62 5.56 -15.63 16.52
N ALA A 63 5.05 -14.65 17.27
CA ALA A 63 5.35 -14.42 18.68
C ALA A 63 4.53 -15.28 19.65
N SER A 64 3.38 -15.81 19.20
CA SER A 64 2.78 -17.02 19.74
C SER A 64 3.63 -18.20 19.30
N SER A 65 4.85 -18.22 19.81
CA SER A 65 5.80 -19.30 19.65
C SER A 65 5.11 -20.60 20.03
N ASP A 66 4.99 -21.50 19.06
CA ASP A 66 4.62 -22.92 19.15
C ASP A 66 5.64 -23.71 20.01
N VAL A 67 6.26 -23.06 20.98
CA VAL A 67 7.23 -23.65 21.88
C VAL A 67 6.43 -24.12 23.08
N ASP A 68 6.18 -25.42 23.09
CA ASP A 68 5.62 -26.12 24.24
C ASP A 68 6.69 -26.17 25.35
N TYR A 69 6.69 -25.14 26.21
CA TYR A 69 7.64 -24.99 27.30
C TYR A 69 7.64 -26.18 28.27
N GLU A 70 6.48 -26.83 28.46
CA GLU A 70 6.36 -28.05 29.25
C GLU A 70 7.18 -29.19 28.64
N ARG A 71 7.07 -29.39 27.32
CA ARG A 71 7.89 -30.40 26.62
C ARG A 71 9.37 -30.08 26.66
N VAL A 72 9.74 -28.80 26.52
CA VAL A 72 11.15 -28.36 26.60
C VAL A 72 11.73 -28.60 27.99
N ASN A 73 10.99 -28.29 29.05
CA ASN A 73 11.42 -28.50 30.42
C ASN A 73 11.62 -29.99 30.73
N LYS A 74 10.66 -30.85 30.36
CA LYS A 74 10.79 -32.31 30.51
C LYS A 74 12.00 -32.87 29.77
N ALA A 75 12.21 -32.41 28.53
CA ALA A 75 13.39 -32.80 27.76
C ALA A 75 14.69 -32.34 28.44
N ARG A 76 14.73 -31.10 28.94
CA ARG A 76 15.88 -30.55 29.68
C ARG A 76 16.18 -31.34 30.94
N GLU A 77 15.18 -31.69 31.74
CA GLU A 77 15.36 -32.53 32.94
C GLU A 77 15.89 -33.91 32.61
N ALA A 78 15.34 -34.57 31.58
CA ALA A 78 15.83 -35.88 31.13
C ALA A 78 17.29 -35.83 30.66
N VAL A 79 17.70 -34.73 30.01
CA VAL A 79 19.09 -34.51 29.58
C VAL A 79 20.00 -34.30 30.79
N THR A 80 19.63 -33.43 31.74
CA THR A 80 20.40 -33.18 32.96
C THR A 80 20.57 -34.44 33.81
N ASN A 81 19.52 -35.24 33.92
CA ASN A 81 19.53 -36.50 34.69
C ASN A 81 20.21 -37.66 33.93
N GLY A 82 20.69 -37.43 32.70
CA GLY A 82 21.34 -38.46 31.87
C GLY A 82 20.44 -39.59 31.40
N THR A 83 19.12 -39.46 31.58
CA THR A 83 18.12 -40.47 31.22
C THR A 83 17.51 -40.25 29.83
N TYR A 84 17.85 -39.15 29.16
CA TYR A 84 17.43 -38.87 27.80
C TYR A 84 17.99 -39.92 26.83
N LYS A 85 17.09 -40.72 26.25
CA LYS A 85 17.45 -41.73 25.22
C LYS A 85 17.31 -41.10 23.84
N ILE A 86 18.41 -41.06 23.11
CA ILE A 86 18.42 -40.60 21.72
C ILE A 86 17.92 -41.75 20.84
N ASP A 87 16.86 -41.52 20.09
CA ASP A 87 16.44 -42.44 19.04
C ASP A 87 17.34 -42.26 17.81
N LEU A 88 18.24 -43.22 17.61
CA LEU A 88 19.25 -43.17 16.54
C LEU A 88 18.64 -43.19 15.14
N ARG A 89 17.47 -43.83 14.98
CA ARG A 89 16.75 -43.89 13.70
C ARG A 89 16.21 -42.52 13.33
N SER A 90 15.52 -41.87 14.25
CA SER A 90 15.02 -40.50 14.08
C SER A 90 16.13 -39.49 13.83
N LEU A 91 17.32 -39.69 14.44
CA LEU A 91 18.48 -38.86 14.17
C LEU A 91 18.99 -39.06 12.73
N ALA A 92 19.12 -40.30 12.28
CA ALA A 92 19.56 -40.62 10.92
C ALA A 92 18.60 -40.05 9.85
N ASP A 93 17.29 -40.23 10.02
CA ASP A 93 16.27 -39.65 9.13
C ASP A 93 16.39 -38.12 9.03
N LYS A 94 16.59 -37.44 10.16
CA LYS A 94 16.78 -35.98 10.17
C LYS A 94 18.07 -35.56 9.47
N LEU A 95 19.17 -36.25 9.71
CA LEU A 95 20.44 -35.96 9.03
C LEU A 95 20.33 -36.16 7.51
N MET A 96 19.63 -37.20 7.06
CA MET A 96 19.36 -37.43 5.63
C MET A 96 18.47 -36.34 5.04
N SER A 97 17.47 -35.85 5.79
CA SER A 97 16.60 -34.75 5.33
C SER A 97 17.33 -33.41 5.16
N LEU A 98 18.41 -33.19 5.91
CA LEU A 98 19.22 -31.96 5.86
C LEU A 98 20.22 -31.93 4.70
N VAL A 99 20.58 -33.09 4.14
CA VAL A 99 21.60 -33.25 3.10
C VAL A 99 20.99 -33.30 1.68
N LYS A 100 19.68 -33.05 1.55
CA LYS A 100 18.97 -33.02 0.27
C LYS A 100 19.03 -31.64 -0.38
#